data_AF-A0A7X7V819-F1
#
_entry.id   AF-A0A7X7V819-F1
#
_cell.length_a   1.000
_cell.length_b   1.000
_cell.length_c   1.000
_cell.angle_alpha   90.00
_cell.angle_beta   90.00
_cell.angle_gamma   90.00
#
_symmetry.space_group_name_H-M   'P 1'
#
loop_
_entity.id
_entity.type
_entity.pdbx_description
1 polymer ?
#
loop_
_entity_poly.entity_id
_entity_poly.type
_entity_poly.pdbx_seq_one_letter_code
_entity_poly.pdbx_strand_id
1 'polypeptide(L)'
;MLLLDDQFLADCGLESLPTPDKESLLQAIYEELELRVGNALAEGMTAAQLDTFAAITAPDEAAIRDWLSENVPDYLNDELFHTFEDRAPAGVSELDILGEYAAVAWLRVNAPNYPQITQAELKNLKAEVTSRRDELLG
;
A
#
# COMPACT_ATOMS: atom_id res chain seq x y z
N MET A 1 -2.65 7.98 -11.22
CA MET A 1 -2.62 6.89 -10.24
C MET A 1 -3.44 5.76 -10.84
N LEU A 2 -2.87 4.58 -11.04
CA LEU A 2 -3.65 3.44 -11.53
C LEU A 2 -4.58 3.01 -10.39
N LEU A 3 -5.87 3.26 -10.56
CA LEU A 3 -6.89 2.73 -9.66
C LEU A 3 -7.21 1.31 -10.14
N LEU A 4 -7.18 0.33 -9.23
CA LEU A 4 -7.78 -0.97 -9.50
C LEU A 4 -9.29 -0.77 -9.35
N ASP A 5 -9.96 -0.62 -10.48
CA ASP A 5 -11.38 -0.32 -10.59
C ASP A 5 -12.00 -1.03 -11.82
N ASP A 6 -13.25 -0.73 -12.14
CA ASP A 6 -13.92 -1.29 -13.31
C ASP A 6 -13.18 -0.99 -14.64
N GLN A 7 -12.45 0.12 -14.73
CA GLN A 7 -11.65 0.43 -15.91
C GLN A 7 -10.43 -0.49 -16.00
N PHE A 8 -9.80 -0.83 -14.87
CA PHE A 8 -8.76 -1.85 -14.85
C PHE A 8 -9.27 -3.21 -15.36
N LEU A 9 -10.47 -3.62 -14.94
CA LEU A 9 -11.07 -4.88 -15.41
C LEU A 9 -11.42 -4.82 -16.90
N ALA A 10 -11.98 -3.70 -17.37
CA ALA A 10 -12.26 -3.49 -18.79
C ALA A 10 -10.99 -3.54 -19.64
N ASP A 11 -9.90 -2.94 -19.18
CA ASP A 11 -8.60 -3.02 -19.86
C ASP A 11 -8.06 -4.47 -19.94
N CYS A 12 -8.45 -5.34 -19.00
CA CYS A 12 -8.13 -6.77 -19.01
C CYS A 12 -9.11 -7.61 -19.86
N GLY A 13 -10.17 -7.01 -20.41
CA GLY A 13 -11.23 -7.70 -21.13
C GLY A 13 -12.22 -8.45 -20.22
N LEU A 14 -12.39 -7.99 -18.98
CA LEU A 14 -13.25 -8.58 -17.95
C LEU A 14 -14.48 -7.72 -17.64
N GLU A 15 -14.82 -6.78 -18.52
CA GLU A 15 -15.97 -5.88 -18.36
C GLU A 15 -17.32 -6.59 -18.32
N SER A 16 -17.39 -7.81 -18.89
CA SER A 16 -18.61 -8.62 -18.96
C SER A 16 -18.91 -9.39 -17.68
N LEU A 17 -18.01 -9.39 -16.69
CA LEU A 17 -18.26 -10.04 -15.41
C LEU A 17 -19.46 -9.40 -14.68
N PRO A 18 -20.27 -10.19 -13.96
CA PRO A 18 -21.26 -9.65 -13.03
C PRO A 18 -20.62 -8.75 -11.98
N THR A 19 -21.33 -7.72 -11.51
CA THR A 19 -20.81 -6.77 -10.51
C THR A 19 -20.26 -7.45 -9.25
N PRO A 20 -20.92 -8.46 -8.63
CA PRO A 20 -20.36 -9.13 -7.46
C PRO A 20 -19.02 -9.84 -7.74
N ASP A 21 -18.87 -10.37 -8.94
CA ASP A 21 -17.65 -11.08 -9.35
C ASP A 21 -16.53 -10.07 -9.66
N LYS A 22 -16.86 -8.91 -10.24
CA LYS A 22 -15.92 -7.80 -10.41
C LYS A 22 -15.38 -7.29 -9.08
N GLU A 23 -16.26 -7.06 -8.10
CA GLU A 23 -15.87 -6.60 -6.77
C GLU A 23 -14.96 -7.61 -6.08
N SER A 24 -15.35 -8.89 -6.12
CA SER A 24 -14.56 -9.99 -5.54
C SER A 24 -13.19 -10.14 -6.20
N LEU A 25 -13.13 -10.03 -7.54
CA LEU A 25 -11.89 -10.11 -8.28
C LEU A 25 -10.99 -8.91 -8.03
N LEU A 26 -11.54 -7.69 -8.02
CA LEU A 26 -10.79 -6.48 -7.69
C LEU A 26 -10.17 -6.58 -6.30
N GLN A 27 -10.94 -7.03 -5.31
CA GLN A 27 -10.43 -7.26 -3.96
C GLN A 27 -9.26 -8.26 -3.97
N ALA A 28 -9.40 -9.41 -4.63
CA ALA A 28 -8.33 -10.40 -4.72
C ALA A 28 -7.07 -9.84 -5.41
N ILE A 29 -7.24 -9.00 -6.44
CA ILE A 29 -6.13 -8.34 -7.15
C ILE A 29 -5.44 -7.30 -6.25
N TYR A 30 -6.18 -6.55 -5.44
CA TYR A 30 -5.61 -5.64 -4.45
C TYR A 30 -4.76 -6.39 -3.43
N GLU A 31 -5.31 -7.44 -2.82
CA GLU A 31 -4.61 -8.25 -1.80
C GLU A 31 -3.32 -8.88 -2.37
N GLU A 32 -3.39 -9.40 -3.60
CA GLU A 32 -2.22 -9.98 -4.28
C GLU A 32 -1.17 -8.90 -4.63
N LEU A 33 -1.60 -7.71 -5.06
CA LEU A 33 -0.70 -6.59 -5.34
C LEU A 33 0.05 -6.16 -4.06
N GLU A 34 -0.67 -6.01 -2.95
CA GLU A 34 -0.08 -5.65 -1.66
C GLU A 34 0.98 -6.66 -1.22
N LEU A 35 0.66 -7.96 -1.33
CA LEU A 35 1.59 -9.04 -1.01
C LEU A 35 2.86 -8.99 -1.87
N ARG A 36 2.71 -8.84 -3.19
CA ARG A 36 3.85 -8.79 -4.13
C ARG A 36 4.72 -7.58 -3.92
N VAL A 37 4.10 -6.41 -3.73
CA VAL A 37 4.81 -5.16 -3.44
C VAL A 37 5.57 -5.30 -2.12
N GLY A 38 4.94 -5.85 -1.07
CA GLY A 38 5.59 -6.11 0.21
C GLY A 38 6.81 -7.04 0.08
N ASN A 39 6.68 -8.13 -0.66
CA ASN A 39 7.78 -9.07 -0.89
C ASN A 39 8.94 -8.43 -1.69
N ALA A 40 8.64 -7.80 -2.82
CA ALA A 40 9.64 -7.14 -3.66
C ALA A 40 10.35 -5.99 -2.92
N LEU A 41 9.61 -5.28 -2.07
CA LEU A 41 10.16 -4.26 -1.19
C LEU A 41 11.13 -4.87 -0.18
N ALA A 42 10.74 -5.98 0.46
CA ALA A 42 11.55 -6.64 1.47
C ALA A 42 12.86 -7.24 0.92
N GLU A 43 12.89 -7.69 -0.34
CA GLU A 43 14.12 -8.18 -0.99
C GLU A 43 15.23 -7.11 -1.06
N GLY A 44 14.85 -5.84 -1.13
CA GLY A 44 15.79 -4.71 -1.17
C GLY A 44 16.22 -4.19 0.20
N MET A 45 15.71 -4.78 1.29
CA MET A 45 15.85 -4.24 2.64
C MET A 45 16.74 -5.09 3.53
N THR A 46 17.40 -4.43 4.46
CA THR A 46 18.13 -5.11 5.54
C THR A 46 17.17 -5.61 6.62
N ALA A 47 17.60 -6.62 7.39
CA ALA A 47 16.80 -7.12 8.52
C ALA A 47 16.44 -6.00 9.52
N ALA A 48 17.38 -5.10 9.82
CA ALA A 48 17.12 -3.97 10.72
C ALA A 48 16.07 -2.99 10.18
N GLN A 49 16.04 -2.78 8.86
CA GLN A 49 15.02 -1.96 8.20
C GLN A 49 13.65 -2.61 8.30
N LEU A 50 13.56 -3.92 8.04
CA LEU A 50 12.32 -4.69 8.17
C LEU A 50 11.80 -4.71 9.62
N ASP A 51 12.69 -4.92 10.59
CA ASP A 51 12.34 -4.89 12.01
C ASP A 51 11.80 -3.51 12.42
N THR A 52 12.45 -2.44 11.93
CA THR A 52 11.99 -1.07 12.18
C THR A 52 10.61 -0.83 11.58
N PHE A 53 10.41 -1.24 10.32
CA PHE A 53 9.12 -1.09 9.64
C PHE A 53 8.02 -1.85 10.38
N ALA A 54 8.28 -3.12 10.76
CA ALA A 54 7.34 -3.93 11.53
C ALA A 54 6.97 -3.29 12.88
N ALA A 55 7.94 -2.67 13.56
CA ALA A 55 7.72 -2.00 14.84
C ALA A 55 6.82 -0.76 14.72
N ILE A 56 6.96 0.04 13.65
CA ILE A 56 6.14 1.26 13.44
C ILE A 56 4.78 0.98 12.80
N THR A 57 4.60 -0.17 12.14
CA THR A 57 3.29 -0.61 11.61
C THR A 57 2.49 -1.44 12.61
N ALA A 58 3.13 -1.90 13.69
CA ALA A 58 2.43 -2.51 14.80
C ALA A 58 1.74 -1.42 15.65
N PRO A 59 0.68 -1.75 16.40
CA PRO A 59 0.04 -0.82 17.33
C PRO A 59 0.88 -0.61 18.61
N ASP A 60 2.17 -0.30 18.45
CA ASP A 60 3.12 0.01 19.52
C ASP A 60 3.42 1.51 19.52
N GLU A 61 2.74 2.23 20.43
CA GLU A 61 2.87 3.68 20.56
C GLU A 61 4.30 4.14 20.87
N ALA A 62 5.04 3.39 21.69
CA ALA A 62 6.40 3.78 22.03
C ALA A 62 7.30 3.69 20.80
N ALA A 63 7.23 2.59 20.06
CA ALA A 63 8.02 2.40 18.84
C ALA A 63 7.73 3.47 17.78
N ILE A 64 6.45 3.79 17.55
CA ILE A 64 6.04 4.83 16.60
C ILE A 64 6.57 6.21 17.02
N ARG A 65 6.35 6.61 18.28
CA ARG A 65 6.75 7.94 18.76
C ARG A 65 8.28 8.09 18.81
N ASP A 66 8.99 7.06 19.25
CA ASP A 66 10.46 7.07 19.29
C ASP A 66 11.01 7.23 17.87
N TRP A 67 10.53 6.41 16.92
CA TRP A 67 10.97 6.49 15.53
C TRP A 67 10.69 7.86 14.90
N LEU A 68 9.49 8.42 15.10
CA LEU A 68 9.14 9.75 14.61
C LEU A 68 10.03 10.83 15.21
N SER A 69 10.31 10.78 16.52
CA SER A 69 11.17 11.77 17.17
C SER A 69 12.61 11.76 16.64
N GLU A 70 13.12 10.59 16.25
CA GLU A 70 14.49 10.43 15.76
C GLU A 70 14.62 10.74 14.26
N ASN A 71 13.63 10.35 13.46
CA ASN A 71 13.72 10.37 11.99
C ASN A 71 12.96 11.55 11.37
N VAL A 72 11.90 12.03 12.04
CA VAL A 72 11.03 13.10 11.55
C VAL A 72 10.65 14.06 12.69
N PRO A 73 11.63 14.72 13.35
CA PRO A 73 11.41 15.47 14.59
C PRO A 73 10.42 16.64 14.47
N ASP A 74 10.13 17.11 13.25
CA ASP A 74 9.22 18.23 12.96
C ASP A 74 7.97 17.77 12.19
N TYR A 75 7.55 16.50 12.35
CA TYR A 75 6.41 15.95 11.61
C TYR A 75 5.10 16.70 11.86
N LEU A 76 4.96 17.37 13.01
CA LEU A 76 3.79 18.20 13.32
C LEU A 76 3.63 19.41 12.40
N ASN A 77 4.66 19.80 11.65
CA ASN A 77 4.60 20.84 10.62
C ASN A 77 4.70 20.25 9.19
N ASP A 78 4.71 18.92 9.04
CA ASP A 78 4.76 18.27 7.73
C ASP A 78 3.37 18.29 7.07
N GLU A 79 3.28 18.86 5.87
CA GLU A 79 2.03 18.88 5.08
C GLU A 79 1.46 17.48 4.85
N LEU A 80 2.33 16.45 4.77
CA LEU A 80 1.88 15.08 4.65
C LEU A 80 1.15 14.62 5.92
N PHE A 81 1.65 14.96 7.10
CA PHE A 81 1.01 14.62 8.37
C PHE A 81 -0.36 15.28 8.49
N HIS A 82 -0.45 16.59 8.21
CA HIS A 82 -1.74 17.30 8.19
C HIS A 82 -2.74 16.70 7.19
N THR A 83 -2.27 16.18 6.06
CA THR A 83 -3.13 15.48 5.10
C THR A 83 -3.74 14.20 5.69
N PHE A 84 -3.00 13.46 6.53
CA PHE A 84 -3.53 12.29 7.23
C PHE A 84 -4.54 12.69 8.30
N GLU A 85 -4.26 13.74 9.09
CA GLU A 85 -5.21 14.28 10.07
C GLU A 85 -6.52 14.73 9.41
N ASP A 86 -6.44 15.49 8.33
CA ASP A 86 -7.60 16.04 7.62
C ASP A 86 -8.47 14.95 6.95
N ARG A 87 -7.86 13.84 6.54
CA ARG A 87 -8.54 12.74 5.83
C ARG A 87 -8.98 11.61 6.77
N ALA A 88 -8.53 11.61 8.02
CA ALA A 88 -8.87 10.57 8.97
C ALA A 88 -10.39 10.54 9.21
N PRO A 89 -11.05 9.38 9.02
CA PRO A 89 -12.44 9.21 9.39
C PRO A 89 -12.68 9.52 10.88
N ALA A 90 -13.91 9.96 11.21
CA ALA A 90 -14.29 10.18 12.59
C ALA A 90 -14.14 8.88 13.41
N GLY A 91 -13.41 8.96 14.53
CA GLY A 91 -13.20 7.84 15.45
C GLY A 91 -11.90 7.06 15.26
N VAL A 92 -11.07 7.40 14.26
CA VAL A 92 -9.69 6.90 14.16
C VAL A 92 -8.85 7.49 15.30
N SER A 93 -8.01 6.69 15.95
CA SER A 93 -7.16 7.17 17.03
C SER A 93 -5.96 7.96 16.49
N GLU A 94 -5.43 8.89 17.29
CA GLU A 94 -4.18 9.59 16.96
C GLU A 94 -3.04 8.60 16.69
N LEU A 95 -2.99 7.50 17.45
CA LEU A 95 -1.96 6.47 17.30
C LEU A 95 -2.02 5.80 15.93
N ASP A 96 -3.22 5.50 15.42
CA ASP A 96 -3.38 4.91 14.08
C ASP A 96 -2.91 5.89 13.00
N ILE A 97 -3.25 7.19 13.13
CA ILE A 97 -2.79 8.24 12.21
C ILE A 97 -1.25 8.35 12.24
N LEU A 98 -0.65 8.31 13.43
CA LEU A 98 0.81 8.35 13.59
C LEU A 98 1.48 7.12 12.98
N GLY A 99 0.92 5.93 13.14
CA GLY A 99 1.44 4.70 12.54
C GLY A 99 1.42 4.76 11.01
N GLU A 100 0.29 5.17 10.42
CA GLU A 100 0.14 5.36 8.96
C GLU A 100 1.14 6.40 8.43
N TYR A 101 1.24 7.54 9.10
CA TYR A 101 2.22 8.57 8.74
C TYR A 101 3.66 8.06 8.86
N ALA A 102 4.00 7.37 9.95
CA ALA A 102 5.33 6.81 10.18
C ALA A 102 5.71 5.81 9.09
N ALA A 103 4.79 4.92 8.70
CA ALA A 103 5.01 3.96 7.62
C ALA A 103 5.33 4.66 6.29
N VAL A 104 4.57 5.70 5.92
CA VAL A 104 4.83 6.46 4.68
C VAL A 104 6.13 7.26 4.77
N ALA A 105 6.40 7.92 5.89
CA ALA A 105 7.65 8.64 6.10
C ALA A 105 8.87 7.69 6.02
N TRP A 106 8.73 6.49 6.59
CA TRP A 106 9.76 5.46 6.54
C TRP A 106 10.04 5.00 5.11
N LEU A 107 9.00 4.77 4.31
CA LEU A 107 9.14 4.39 2.89
C LEU A 107 9.83 5.49 2.07
N ARG A 108 9.53 6.77 2.34
CA ARG A 108 10.19 7.90 1.65
C ARG A 108 11.72 7.90 1.83
N VAL A 109 12.19 7.48 3.00
CA VAL A 109 13.62 7.46 3.34
C VAL A 109 14.28 6.16 2.89
N ASN A 110 13.63 5.02 3.13
CA ASN A 110 14.24 3.70 2.99
C ASN A 110 13.89 2.99 1.67
N ALA A 111 12.82 3.41 1.01
CA ALA A 111 12.31 2.81 -0.22
C ALA A 111 11.96 3.88 -1.28
N PRO A 112 12.93 4.69 -1.74
CA PRO A 112 12.68 5.71 -2.76
C PRO A 112 12.21 5.11 -4.09
N ASN A 113 12.44 3.81 -4.31
CA ASN A 113 11.98 3.03 -5.46
C ASN A 113 10.59 2.39 -5.26
N TYR A 114 9.91 2.63 -4.14
CA TYR A 114 8.58 2.05 -3.86
C TYR A 114 7.56 2.31 -4.99
N PRO A 115 7.40 3.53 -5.54
CA PRO A 115 6.48 3.76 -6.65
C PRO A 115 6.80 2.93 -7.90
N GLN A 116 8.08 2.70 -8.18
CA GLN A 116 8.54 1.90 -9.32
C GLN A 116 8.25 0.42 -9.10
N ILE A 117 8.42 -0.08 -7.86
CA ILE A 117 8.05 -1.45 -7.48
C ILE A 117 6.55 -1.65 -7.65
N THR A 118 5.72 -0.76 -7.07
CA THR A 118 4.26 -0.83 -7.20
C THR A 118 3.83 -0.82 -8.66
N GLN A 119 4.42 0.03 -9.49
CA GLN A 119 4.09 0.10 -10.91
C GLN A 119 4.52 -1.17 -11.67
N ALA A 120 5.68 -1.75 -11.34
CA ALA A 120 6.16 -2.97 -11.96
C ALA A 120 5.25 -4.17 -11.60
N GLU A 121 4.92 -4.34 -10.32
CA GLU A 121 4.07 -5.44 -9.87
C GLU A 121 2.64 -5.31 -10.40
N LEU A 122 2.09 -4.10 -10.42
CA LEU A 122 0.77 -3.86 -11.02
C LEU A 122 0.75 -4.19 -12.52
N LYS A 123 1.82 -3.88 -13.25
CA LYS A 123 1.94 -4.23 -14.67
C LYS A 123 2.02 -5.74 -14.87
N ASN A 124 2.80 -6.44 -14.04
CA ASN A 124 2.90 -7.89 -14.07
C ASN A 124 1.55 -8.54 -13.78
N LEU A 125 0.86 -8.08 -12.73
CA LEU A 125 -0.45 -8.57 -12.34
C LEU A 125 -1.50 -8.33 -13.42
N LYS A 126 -1.50 -7.15 -14.05
CA LYS A 126 -2.38 -6.86 -15.21
C LYS A 126 -2.14 -7.86 -16.36
N ALA A 127 -0.89 -8.16 -16.68
CA ALA A 127 -0.56 -9.13 -17.73
C ALA A 127 -1.02 -10.55 -17.37
N GLU A 128 -0.91 -10.96 -16.11
CA GLU A 128 -1.38 -12.26 -15.62
C GLU A 128 -2.92 -12.37 -15.63
N VAL A 129 -3.62 -11.33 -15.16
CA VAL A 129 -5.09 -11.29 -15.20
C VAL A 129 -5.58 -11.34 -16.65
N THR A 130 -4.94 -10.61 -17.55
CA THR A 130 -5.28 -10.60 -18.99
C THR A 130 -5.02 -11.96 -19.63
N SER A 131 -3.92 -12.64 -19.30
CA SER A 131 -3.60 -13.96 -19.88
C SER A 131 -4.56 -15.05 -19.41
N ARG A 132 -5.14 -14.89 -18.21
CA ARG A 132 -6.13 -15.80 -17.62
C ARG A 132 -7.57 -15.38 -17.86
N ARG A 133 -7.81 -14.36 -18.70
CA ARG A 133 -9.15 -13.81 -18.96
C ARG A 133 -10.17 -14.90 -19.32
N ASP A 134 -9.82 -15.81 -20.22
CA ASP A 134 -10.76 -16.84 -20.68
C ASP A 134 -11.11 -17.86 -19.58
N GLU A 135 -10.20 -18.10 -18.62
CA GLU A 135 -10.48 -18.92 -17.42
C GLU A 135 -11.39 -18.19 -16.42
N LEU A 136 -11.26 -16.86 -16.33
CA LEU A 136 -12.05 -16.03 -15.42
C LEU A 136 -13.48 -15.78 -15.94
N LEU A 137 -13.71 -15.93 -17.26
CA LEU A 137 -15.00 -15.74 -17.92
C LEU A 137 -15.80 -17.04 -18.14
N GLY A 138 -15.17 -18.20 -17.99
CA GLY A 138 -15.74 -19.53 -18.27
C GLY A 138 -16.09 -20.31 -17.02
#